data_AF-A0A1H0M6R9-F1
#
_entry.id   AF-A0A1H0M6R9-F1
#
_cell.length_a   1.000
_cell.length_b   1.000
_cell.length_c   1.000
_cell.angle_alpha   90.00
_cell.angle_beta   90.00
_cell.angle_gamma   90.00
#
_symmetry.space_group_name_H-M   'P 1'
#
loop_
_entity.id
_entity.type
_entity.pdbx_description
1 polymer ?
#
loop_
_entity_poly.entity_id
_entity_poly.type
_entity_poly.pdbx_seq_one_letter_code
_entity_poly.pdbx_strand_id
1 'polypeptide(L)'
;MKLNNKKDKIEELYLNGFNASQITNILNSKLEDKKIKRETIQKHIQRNLLNKRMQHNIKVLEKKEAIKAVNYESTRCMSDKSFISKNKSIYRTKPNGDIVIDKEVAPVVTWDTPKTLLNQKDLTLKKVLNKI
;
A
#
# COMPACT_ATOMS: atom_id res chain seq x y z
N MET A 1 26.31 -13.61 -9.98
CA MET A 1 25.32 -14.65 -9.61
C MET A 1 24.03 -14.41 -10.39
N LYS A 2 23.77 -15.18 -11.45
CA LYS A 2 22.50 -15.12 -12.19
C LYS A 2 21.45 -15.86 -11.37
N LEU A 3 20.39 -15.19 -10.92
CA LEU A 3 19.30 -15.82 -10.17
C LEU A 3 18.47 -16.68 -11.14
N ASN A 4 18.86 -17.94 -11.26
CA ASN A 4 18.38 -18.91 -12.24
C ASN A 4 17.16 -19.71 -11.75
N ASN A 5 16.02 -19.08 -11.43
CA ASN A 5 14.69 -19.71 -11.59
C ASN A 5 13.53 -18.78 -11.23
N LYS A 6 12.38 -18.93 -11.92
CA LYS A 6 11.13 -18.23 -11.57
C LYS A 6 10.64 -18.57 -10.15
N LYS A 7 10.89 -19.80 -9.69
CA LYS A 7 10.50 -20.29 -8.36
C LYS A 7 11.30 -19.59 -7.25
N ASP A 8 12.61 -19.49 -7.40
CA ASP A 8 13.49 -18.84 -6.44
C ASP A 8 13.12 -17.37 -6.26
N LYS A 9 12.72 -16.69 -7.35
CA LYS A 9 12.23 -15.31 -7.27
C LYS A 9 10.89 -15.18 -6.54
N ILE A 10 9.98 -16.14 -6.69
CA ILE A 10 8.73 -16.18 -5.91
C ILE A 10 9.04 -16.34 -4.43
N GLU A 11 9.98 -17.22 -4.10
CA GLU A 11 10.41 -17.44 -2.72
C GLU A 11 11.06 -16.19 -2.11
N GLU A 12 11.99 -15.55 -2.80
CA GLU A 12 12.64 -14.32 -2.33
C GLU A 12 11.61 -13.21 -2.05
N LEU A 13 10.67 -13.00 -2.98
CA LEU A 13 9.61 -12.01 -2.80
C LEU A 13 8.66 -12.40 -1.66
N TYR A 14 8.36 -13.68 -1.49
CA TYR A 14 7.56 -14.15 -0.36
C TYR A 14 8.29 -13.87 0.96
N LEU A 15 9.58 -14.19 1.08
CA LEU A 15 10.35 -13.90 2.28
C LEU A 15 10.44 -12.40 2.59
N ASN A 16 10.37 -11.53 1.58
CA ASN A 16 10.28 -10.08 1.74
C ASN A 16 8.88 -9.56 2.16
N GLY A 17 7.93 -10.46 2.48
CA GLY A 17 6.60 -10.11 2.96
C GLY A 17 5.59 -9.76 1.86
N PHE A 18 5.88 -10.02 0.58
CA PHE A 18 4.93 -9.79 -0.49
C PHE A 18 3.86 -10.88 -0.55
N ASN A 19 2.62 -10.49 -0.88
CA ASN A 19 1.52 -11.44 -1.08
C ASN A 19 1.48 -11.97 -2.53
N ALA A 20 0.70 -13.01 -2.77
CA ALA A 20 0.61 -13.64 -4.10
C ALA A 20 0.23 -12.63 -5.22
N SER A 21 -0.64 -11.66 -4.95
CA SER A 21 -1.01 -10.61 -5.92
C SER A 21 0.17 -9.70 -6.25
N GLN A 22 0.87 -9.23 -5.22
CA GLN A 22 2.00 -8.33 -5.36
C GLN A 22 3.13 -9.03 -6.10
N ILE A 23 3.42 -10.28 -5.74
CA ILE A 23 4.39 -11.13 -6.44
C ILE A 23 3.99 -11.27 -7.91
N THR A 24 2.72 -11.55 -8.20
CA THR A 24 2.21 -11.66 -9.57
C THR A 24 2.45 -10.36 -10.34
N ASN A 25 2.14 -9.20 -9.75
CA ASN A 25 2.32 -7.90 -10.39
C ASN A 25 3.80 -7.59 -10.63
N ILE A 26 4.68 -7.85 -9.66
CA ILE A 26 6.13 -7.62 -9.76
C ILE A 26 6.77 -8.53 -10.83
N LEU A 27 6.31 -9.77 -10.94
CA LEU A 27 6.83 -10.70 -11.95
C LEU A 27 6.29 -10.36 -13.35
N ASN A 28 5.00 -10.03 -13.46
CA ASN A 28 4.39 -9.71 -14.74
C ASN A 28 4.82 -8.35 -15.29
N SER A 29 5.23 -7.38 -14.45
CA SER A 29 5.78 -6.11 -14.94
C SER A 29 7.14 -6.27 -15.63
N LYS A 30 7.81 -7.42 -15.43
CA LYS A 30 9.12 -7.74 -16.02
C LYS A 30 9.04 -8.75 -17.17
N LEU A 31 7.85 -9.30 -17.43
CA LEU A 31 7.64 -10.35 -18.42
C LEU A 31 6.76 -9.80 -19.55
N GLU A 32 7.32 -9.69 -20.75
CA GLU A 32 6.59 -9.23 -21.94
C GLU A 32 5.77 -10.36 -22.59
N ASP A 33 6.32 -11.57 -22.66
CA ASP A 33 5.74 -12.63 -23.49
C ASP A 33 4.79 -13.61 -22.79
N LYS A 34 4.90 -13.77 -21.45
CA LYS A 34 4.10 -14.77 -20.72
C LYS A 34 3.74 -14.34 -19.30
N LYS A 35 2.50 -13.86 -19.15
CA LYS A 35 1.92 -13.53 -17.85
C LYS A 35 1.71 -14.79 -17.00
N ILE A 36 2.13 -14.70 -15.75
CA ILE A 36 1.90 -15.71 -14.72
C ILE A 36 0.54 -15.42 -14.08
N LYS A 37 -0.28 -16.47 -13.97
CA LYS A 37 -1.55 -16.41 -13.26
C LYS A 37 -1.33 -16.39 -11.75
N ARG A 38 -2.13 -15.61 -11.03
CA ARG A 38 -2.05 -15.49 -9.56
C ARG A 38 -2.23 -16.86 -8.88
N GLU A 39 -3.14 -17.69 -9.39
CA GLU A 39 -3.45 -19.00 -8.82
C GLU A 39 -2.23 -19.93 -8.85
N THR A 40 -1.38 -19.81 -9.86
CA THR A 40 -0.14 -20.58 -9.97
C THR A 40 0.83 -20.24 -8.84
N ILE A 41 1.01 -18.94 -8.55
CA ILE A 41 1.86 -18.47 -7.44
C ILE A 41 1.27 -18.89 -6.09
N GLN A 42 -0.05 -18.76 -5.94
CA GLN A 42 -0.73 -19.16 -4.71
C GLN A 42 -0.57 -20.67 -4.43
N LYS A 43 -0.75 -21.52 -5.45
CA LYS A 43 -0.50 -22.97 -5.32
C LYS A 43 0.96 -23.27 -5.00
N HIS A 44 1.91 -22.53 -5.58
CA HIS A 44 3.33 -22.72 -5.27
C HIS A 44 3.64 -22.38 -3.80
N ILE A 45 3.15 -21.25 -3.29
CA ILE A 45 3.31 -20.83 -1.89
C ILE A 45 2.72 -21.88 -0.94
N GLN A 46 1.49 -22.32 -1.20
CA GLN A 46 0.80 -23.30 -0.37
C GLN A 46 1.52 -24.65 -0.30
N ARG A 47 2.18 -25.08 -1.38
CA ARG A 47 2.83 -26.39 -1.45
C ARG A 47 4.28 -26.39 -0.97
N ASN A 48 5.02 -25.29 -1.19
CA ASN A 48 6.49 -25.27 -1.02
C ASN A 48 6.96 -24.34 0.10
N LEU A 49 6.17 -23.33 0.49
CA LEU A 49 6.61 -22.25 1.37
C LEU A 49 5.92 -22.25 2.74
N LEU A 50 5.25 -23.34 3.11
CA LEU A 50 4.59 -23.47 4.43
C LEU A 50 5.57 -23.24 5.59
N ASN A 51 6.77 -23.82 5.49
CA ASN A 51 7.82 -23.69 6.51
C ASN A 51 8.36 -22.25 6.64
N LYS A 52 8.13 -21.40 5.62
CA LYS A 52 8.60 -20.01 5.56
C LYS A 52 7.51 -19.00 5.95
N ARG A 53 6.32 -19.47 6.34
CA ARG A 53 5.19 -18.62 6.72
C ARG A 53 5.49 -17.73 7.93
N MET A 54 6.22 -18.25 8.92
CA MET A 54 6.60 -17.47 10.09
C MET A 54 7.52 -16.31 9.72
N GLN A 55 8.53 -16.56 8.87
CA GLN A 55 9.45 -15.53 8.38
C GLN A 55 8.72 -14.46 7.56
N HIS A 56 7.80 -14.88 6.67
CA HIS A 56 6.92 -13.97 5.92
C HIS A 56 6.12 -13.05 6.86
N ASN A 57 5.47 -13.62 7.88
CA ASN A 57 4.65 -12.85 8.82
C ASN A 57 5.48 -11.81 9.60
N ILE A 58 6.70 -12.18 10.02
CA ILE A 58 7.63 -11.27 10.68
C ILE A 58 7.94 -10.09 9.76
N LYS A 59 8.29 -10.34 8.49
CA LYS A 59 8.55 -9.25 7.53
C LYS A 59 7.34 -8.37 7.24
N VAL A 60 6.14 -8.95 7.18
CA VAL A 60 4.90 -8.16 7.05
C VAL A 60 4.72 -7.23 8.25
N LEU A 61 4.97 -7.73 9.46
CA LEU A 61 4.85 -6.95 10.68
C LEU A 61 5.91 -5.85 10.76
N GLU A 62 7.17 -6.16 10.49
CA GLU A 62 8.26 -5.18 10.44
C GLU A 62 7.94 -4.05 9.45
N LYS A 63 7.47 -4.39 8.24
CA LYS A 63 7.10 -3.39 7.25
C LYS A 63 5.94 -2.51 7.72
N LYS A 64 4.96 -3.09 8.40
CA LYS A 64 3.82 -2.36 8.96
C LYS A 64 4.28 -1.38 10.04
N GLU A 65 5.14 -1.83 10.96
CA GLU A 65 5.68 -0.97 12.01
C GLU A 65 6.60 0.12 11.44
N ALA A 66 7.41 -0.18 10.44
CA ALA A 66 8.23 0.81 9.75
C ALA A 66 7.36 1.91 9.12
N ILE A 67 6.30 1.55 8.39
CA ILE A 67 5.36 2.53 7.81
C ILE A 67 4.68 3.36 8.91
N LYS A 68 4.30 2.73 10.03
CA LYS A 68 3.68 3.42 11.16
C LYS A 68 4.63 4.43 11.81
N ALA A 69 5.89 4.05 12.04
CA ALA A 69 6.91 4.92 12.59
C ALA A 69 7.20 6.10 11.64
N VAL A 70 7.33 5.83 10.34
CA VAL A 70 7.54 6.86 9.31
C VAL A 70 6.36 7.85 9.27
N ASN A 71 5.12 7.36 9.28
CA ASN A 71 3.93 8.21 9.34
C ASN A 71 3.85 9.04 10.62
N TYR A 72 4.29 8.47 11.75
CA TYR A 72 4.30 9.17 13.04
C TYR A 72 5.28 10.34 13.01
N GLU A 73 6.51 10.10 12.54
CA GLU A 73 7.51 11.17 12.43
C GLU A 73 7.11 12.22 11.38
N SER A 74 6.52 11.83 10.25
CA SER A 74 6.10 12.78 9.21
C SER A 74 4.97 13.72 9.68
N THR A 75 4.10 13.25 10.57
CA THR A 75 2.95 14.03 11.08
C THR A 75 3.20 14.68 12.43
N ARG A 76 4.40 14.48 13.01
CA ARG A 76 4.77 14.95 14.36
C ARG A 76 4.72 16.47 14.51
N CYS A 77 5.22 17.21 13.53
CA CYS A 77 5.31 18.68 13.60
C CYS A 77 4.03 19.38 13.13
N MET A 78 3.29 18.77 12.21
CA MET A 78 2.09 19.35 11.63
C MET A 78 1.08 18.28 11.30
N SER A 79 -0.14 18.44 11.81
CA SER A 79 -1.25 17.55 11.49
C SER A 79 -1.78 17.76 10.07
N ASP A 80 -2.35 16.71 9.49
CA ASP A 80 -3.00 16.74 8.18
C ASP A 80 -4.03 17.87 8.07
N LYS A 81 -4.82 18.09 9.14
CA LYS A 81 -5.83 19.15 9.19
C LYS A 81 -5.20 20.54 9.11
N SER A 82 -4.11 20.76 9.85
CA SER A 82 -3.37 22.02 9.82
C SER A 82 -2.72 22.24 8.46
N PHE A 83 -2.12 21.20 7.87
CA PHE A 83 -1.51 21.26 6.54
C PHE A 83 -2.54 21.70 5.49
N ILE A 84 -3.70 21.04 5.45
CA ILE A 84 -4.78 21.34 4.49
C ILE A 84 -5.30 22.76 4.68
N SER A 85 -5.47 23.19 5.93
CA SER A 85 -5.96 24.53 6.26
C SER A 85 -5.01 25.64 5.78
N LYS A 86 -3.69 25.39 5.81
CA LYS A 86 -2.67 26.34 5.35
C LYS A 86 -2.47 26.30 3.83
N ASN A 87 -2.63 25.14 3.20
CA ASN A 87 -2.39 24.93 1.79
C ASN A 87 -3.70 24.73 1.01
N LYS A 88 -4.74 25.55 1.24
CA LYS A 88 -6.08 25.33 0.62
C LYS A 88 -6.09 25.37 -0.90
N SER A 89 -5.13 26.05 -1.53
CA SER A 89 -5.06 26.21 -2.98
C SER A 89 -4.92 24.89 -3.75
N ILE A 90 -4.28 23.88 -3.16
CA ILE A 90 -4.08 22.57 -3.81
C ILE A 90 -5.27 21.61 -3.58
N TYR A 91 -6.29 22.04 -2.85
CA TYR A 91 -7.44 21.21 -2.49
C TYR A 91 -8.73 21.78 -3.05
N ARG A 92 -9.67 20.88 -3.33
CA ARG A 92 -11.06 21.22 -3.64
C ARG A 92 -12.02 20.57 -2.65
N THR A 93 -13.11 21.29 -2.37
CA THR A 93 -14.18 20.81 -1.51
C THR A 93 -15.25 20.14 -2.37
N LYS A 94 -15.55 18.87 -2.09
CA LYS A 94 -16.67 18.15 -2.72
C LYS A 94 -18.00 18.64 -2.15
N PRO A 95 -19.13 18.42 -2.86
CA PRO A 95 -20.47 18.76 -2.34
C PRO A 95 -20.78 18.15 -0.96
N ASN A 96 -20.22 16.98 -0.67
CA ASN A 96 -20.40 16.27 0.61
C ASN A 96 -19.62 16.93 1.79
N GLY A 97 -18.81 17.95 1.52
CA GLY A 97 -17.94 18.61 2.50
C GLY A 97 -16.57 17.95 2.69
N ASP A 98 -16.28 16.88 1.93
CA ASP A 98 -14.95 16.26 1.90
C ASP A 98 -13.95 17.14 1.15
N ILE A 99 -12.73 17.26 1.70
CA ILE A 99 -11.64 17.99 1.06
C ILE A 99 -10.68 16.99 0.43
N VAL A 100 -10.40 17.15 -0.86
CA VAL A 100 -9.55 16.24 -1.64
C VAL A 100 -8.56 17.04 -2.49
N ILE A 101 -7.35 16.52 -2.70
CA ILE A 101 -6.37 17.13 -3.60
C ILE A 101 -6.99 17.35 -4.98
N ASP A 102 -6.78 18.55 -5.52
CA ASP A 102 -7.10 18.86 -6.90
C ASP A 102 -5.92 18.48 -7.81
N LYS A 103 -6.13 17.48 -8.66
CA LYS A 103 -5.10 16.99 -9.58
C LYS A 103 -4.85 17.94 -10.75
N GLU A 104 -5.76 18.86 -11.02
CA GLU A 104 -5.58 19.87 -12.06
C GLU A 104 -4.59 20.94 -11.60
N VAL A 105 -4.70 21.35 -10.33
CA VAL A 105 -3.81 22.34 -9.71
C VAL A 105 -2.49 21.72 -9.27
N ALA A 106 -2.54 20.54 -8.66
CA ALA A 106 -1.37 19.83 -8.14
C ALA A 106 -1.31 18.40 -8.71
N PRO A 107 -0.80 18.22 -9.95
CA PRO A 107 -0.75 16.92 -10.61
C PRO A 107 0.25 15.96 -9.93
N VAL A 108 1.33 16.51 -9.37
CA VAL A 108 2.37 15.76 -8.67
C VAL A 108 2.43 16.24 -7.23
N VAL A 109 2.29 15.30 -6.30
CA VAL A 109 2.36 15.56 -4.86
C VAL A 109 3.33 14.58 -4.22
N THR A 110 3.98 15.02 -3.15
CA THR A 110 4.88 14.17 -2.36
C THR A 110 4.09 13.10 -1.61
N TRP A 111 4.79 12.07 -1.13
CA TRP A 111 4.14 10.93 -0.49
C TRP A 111 3.45 11.31 0.83
N ASP A 112 4.03 12.28 1.55
CA ASP A 112 3.62 12.79 2.87
C ASP A 112 2.52 13.86 2.79
N THR A 113 2.18 14.34 1.58
CA THR A 113 1.09 15.31 1.41
C THR A 113 -0.26 14.66 1.74
N PRO A 114 -1.04 15.21 2.69
CA PRO A 114 -2.36 14.69 3.04
C PRO A 114 -3.30 14.70 1.83
N LYS A 115 -3.88 13.55 1.48
CA LYS A 115 -4.65 13.42 0.23
C LYS A 115 -6.13 13.78 0.38
N THR A 116 -6.70 13.47 1.53
CA THR A 116 -8.13 13.59 1.79
C THR A 116 -8.38 13.90 3.25
N LEU A 117 -9.27 14.85 3.51
CA LEU A 117 -9.87 15.07 4.83
C LEU A 117 -11.36 14.80 4.72
N LEU A 118 -11.79 13.73 5.41
CA LEU A 118 -13.18 13.30 5.40
C LEU A 118 -13.99 14.07 6.44
N ASN A 119 -15.23 14.37 6.11
CA ASN A 119 -16.17 14.92 7.06
C ASN A 119 -16.50 13.89 8.16
N GLN A 120 -16.70 14.35 9.41
CA GLN A 120 -16.91 13.48 10.58
C GLN A 120 -18.12 12.53 10.42
N LYS A 121 -19.17 12.97 9.72
CA LYS A 121 -20.39 12.18 9.46
C LYS A 121 -20.12 10.97 8.56
N ASP A 122 -19.22 11.10 7.59
CA ASP A 122 -18.86 10.00 6.68
C ASP A 122 -17.85 9.04 7.33
N LEU A 123 -17.08 9.54 8.31
CA LEU A 123 -16.11 8.75 9.04
C LEU A 123 -16.77 7.66 9.90
N THR A 124 -17.94 7.96 10.49
CA THR A 124 -18.70 7.00 11.31
C THR A 124 -19.31 5.91 10.44
N LEU A 125 -19.92 6.28 9.31
CA LEU A 125 -20.51 5.34 8.35
C LEU A 125 -19.47 4.36 7.78
N LYS A 126 -18.28 4.85 7.40
CA LYS A 126 -17.18 3.99 6.91
C LYS A 126 -16.64 3.03 7.98
N LYS A 127 -16.57 3.47 9.25
CA LYS A 127 -16.14 2.60 10.35
C LYS A 127 -17.12 1.47 10.61
N VAL A 128 -18.41 1.72 10.45
CA VAL A 128 -19.47 0.70 10.58
C VAL A 128 -19.39 -0.29 9.42
N LEU A 129 -19.27 0.18 8.18
CA LEU A 129 -19.15 -0.67 6.99
C LEU A 129 -17.89 -1.55 6.99
N ASN A 130 -16.76 -1.06 7.51
CA ASN A 130 -15.52 -1.84 7.60
C ASN A 130 -15.48 -2.81 8.80
N LYS A 131 -16.51 -2.83 9.66
CA LYS A 131 -16.64 -3.74 10.81
C LYS A 131 -17.56 -4.94 10.52
N ILE A 132 -18.26 -4.92 9.38
CA ILE A 132 -19.10 -6.01 8.85
C ILE A 132 -18.28 -6.77 7.81
#